data_AF-A0A9D4N636-F1
#
_entry.id   AF-A0A9D4N636-F1
#
_cell.length_a   1.000
_cell.length_b   1.000
_cell.length_c   1.000
_cell.angle_alpha   90.00
_cell.angle_beta   90.00
_cell.angle_gamma   90.00
#
_symmetry.space_group_name_H-M   'P 1'
#
loop_
_entity.id
_entity.type
_entity.pdbx_description
1 polymer ?
#
loop_
_entity_poly.entity_id
_entity_poly.type
_entity_poly.pdbx_seq_one_letter_code
_entity_poly.pdbx_strand_id
1 'polypeptide(L)'
;MCCGMQHPLRGLFLRNYLLQCTKNVLPDVEVEVARPGEYEGGTISDSIDFISLNFSEMNKLWVRMQHLGHTHNKEKRERERQELRILVGTNLVRLSQLECIDMNKYKKNVLPGVLEQVVSCRDAIAQEYLIECIIQVFPDDFHLQTLTPFLRACAELHANVNVKNIIISLIDS
;
A
#
# COMPACT_ATOMS: atom_id res chain seq x y z
N MET A 1 3.86 13.07 13.15
CA MET A 1 4.56 12.66 14.40
C MET A 1 5.37 11.37 14.28
N CYS A 2 5.05 10.41 13.40
CA CYS A 2 5.85 9.17 13.26
C CYS A 2 7.17 9.32 12.48
N CYS A 3 7.47 10.49 11.90
CA CYS A 3 8.67 10.72 11.08
C CYS A 3 9.99 10.61 11.88
N GLY A 4 9.95 10.65 13.21
CA GLY A 4 11.14 10.57 14.07
C GLY A 4 11.73 9.16 14.22
N MET A 5 10.97 8.09 13.95
CA MET A 5 11.43 6.70 14.10
C MET A 5 11.91 6.11 12.76
N GLN A 6 13.14 6.46 12.36
CA GLN A 6 13.73 6.06 11.07
C GLN A 6 14.34 4.66 11.05
N HIS A 7 14.42 3.98 12.21
CA HIS A 7 14.88 2.60 12.30
C HIS A 7 13.84 1.65 11.67
N PRO A 8 14.15 0.92 10.59
CA PRO A 8 13.16 0.16 9.80
C PRO A 8 12.25 -0.77 10.60
N LEU A 9 12.82 -1.68 11.39
CA LEU A 9 12.02 -2.65 12.15
C LEU A 9 11.05 -1.96 13.12
N ARG A 10 11.59 -1.08 13.99
CA ARG A 10 10.80 -0.34 14.98
C ARG A 10 9.76 0.58 14.33
N GLY A 11 10.13 1.25 13.23
CA GLY A 11 9.25 2.13 12.48
C GLY A 11 8.10 1.37 11.81
N LEU A 12 8.36 0.19 11.24
CA LEU A 12 7.33 -0.69 10.68
C LEU A 12 6.33 -1.11 11.75
N PHE A 13 6.79 -1.61 12.90
CA PHE A 13 5.89 -2.02 13.98
C PHE A 13 5.11 -0.85 14.58
N LEU A 14 5.73 0.32 14.80
CA LEU A 14 5.02 1.50 15.29
C LEU A 14 3.91 1.93 14.33
N ARG A 15 4.23 2.01 13.03
CA ARG A 15 3.27 2.44 12.01
C ARG A 15 2.16 1.42 11.80
N ASN A 16 2.48 0.12 11.88
CA ASN A 16 1.45 -0.91 11.88
C ASN A 16 0.55 -0.82 13.11
N TYR A 17 1.12 -0.60 14.30
CA TYR A 17 0.34 -0.40 15.53
C TYR A 17 -0.60 0.81 15.41
N LEU A 18 -0.10 1.94 14.89
CA LEU A 18 -0.92 3.11 14.59
C LEU A 18 -2.11 2.78 13.67
N LEU A 19 -1.86 2.05 12.58
CA LEU A 19 -2.90 1.63 11.63
C LEU A 19 -3.94 0.68 12.28
N GLN A 20 -3.52 -0.12 13.26
CA GLN A 20 -4.44 -0.96 14.02
C GLN A 20 -5.27 -0.16 15.02
N CYS A 21 -4.68 0.82 15.71
CA CYS A 21 -5.38 1.68 16.65
C CYS A 21 -6.40 2.59 15.97
N THR A 22 -6.09 3.06 14.76
CA THR A 22 -6.94 4.01 14.02
C THR A 22 -8.08 3.34 13.25
N LYS A 23 -8.09 2.01 13.15
CA LYS A 23 -9.00 1.28 12.25
C LYS A 23 -10.49 1.59 12.38
N ASN A 24 -10.96 1.85 13.59
CA ASN A 24 -12.38 2.06 13.89
C ASN A 24 -12.73 3.55 14.02
N VAL A 25 -11.77 4.45 13.79
CA VAL A 25 -11.93 5.90 13.99
C VAL A 25 -11.56 6.70 12.75
N LEU A 26 -11.14 6.03 11.67
CA LEU A 26 -10.89 6.68 10.40
C LEU A 26 -12.22 7.17 9.79
N PRO A 27 -12.28 8.42 9.32
CA PRO A 27 -13.48 8.93 8.65
C PRO A 27 -13.80 8.14 7.38
N ASP A 28 -15.04 7.70 7.25
CA ASP A 28 -15.54 6.97 6.08
C ASP A 28 -16.89 7.56 5.64
N VAL A 29 -16.88 8.88 5.40
CA VAL A 29 -18.06 9.65 5.00
C VAL A 29 -17.70 10.66 3.91
N GLU A 30 -18.67 10.96 3.04
CA GLU A 30 -18.56 12.01 2.03
C GLU A 30 -18.97 13.38 2.58
N VAL A 31 -18.42 14.43 1.95
CA VAL A 31 -18.66 15.84 2.32
C VAL A 31 -20.15 16.21 2.23
N GLU A 32 -20.91 15.64 1.29
CA GLU A 32 -22.31 16.01 1.07
C GLU A 32 -23.27 15.55 2.18
N VAL A 33 -22.88 14.55 2.98
CA VAL A 33 -23.69 14.05 4.10
C VAL A 33 -23.48 14.89 5.37
N ALA A 34 -22.40 15.66 5.43
CA ALA A 34 -22.10 16.54 6.55
C ALA A 34 -22.97 17.80 6.48
N ARG A 35 -23.92 17.94 7.42
CA ARG A 35 -24.70 19.17 7.58
C ARG A 35 -23.75 20.36 7.83
N PRO A 36 -24.02 21.55 7.26
CA PRO A 36 -23.22 22.73 7.53
C PRO A 36 -23.23 23.04 9.03
N GLY A 37 -22.08 22.86 9.70
CA GLY A 37 -21.89 23.16 11.13
C GLY A 37 -21.82 21.96 12.09
N GLU A 38 -21.96 20.71 11.63
CA GLU A 38 -21.97 19.52 12.53
C GLU A 38 -20.72 18.61 12.44
N TYR A 39 -19.83 18.77 11.45
CA TYR A 39 -18.69 17.87 11.26
C TYR A 39 -17.32 18.57 11.32
N GLU A 40 -16.62 18.40 12.45
CA GLU A 40 -15.16 18.61 12.57
C GLU A 40 -14.35 17.32 12.28
N GLY A 41 -15.02 16.24 11.86
CA GLY A 41 -14.52 14.87 11.90
C GLY A 41 -13.65 14.38 10.73
N GLY A 42 -13.33 15.21 9.73
CA GLY A 42 -12.63 14.76 8.51
C GLY A 42 -13.52 13.93 7.58
N THR A 43 -12.97 13.56 6.42
CA THR A 43 -13.66 12.92 5.29
C THR A 43 -12.93 11.64 4.86
N ILE A 44 -13.57 10.85 4.00
CA ILE A 44 -12.93 9.71 3.35
C ILE A 44 -11.60 10.07 2.66
N SER A 45 -11.48 11.28 2.12
CA SER A 45 -10.23 11.76 1.49
C SER A 45 -9.10 11.85 2.52
N ASP A 46 -9.37 12.31 3.74
CA ASP A 46 -8.39 12.39 4.82
C ASP A 46 -7.92 10.99 5.24
N SER A 47 -8.82 10.01 5.24
CA SER A 47 -8.48 8.60 5.49
C SER A 47 -7.60 8.01 4.40
N ILE A 48 -7.92 8.27 3.13
CA ILE A 48 -7.11 7.82 1.98
C ILE A 48 -5.71 8.42 2.09
N ASP A 49 -5.59 9.73 2.34
CA ASP A 49 -4.30 10.43 2.46
C ASP A 49 -3.49 9.92 3.65
N PHE A 50 -4.14 9.71 4.80
CA PHE A 50 -3.51 9.17 5.99
C PHE A 50 -2.93 7.77 5.74
N ILE A 51 -3.72 6.86 5.17
CA ILE A 51 -3.27 5.48 4.92
C ILE A 51 -2.21 5.48 3.81
N SER A 52 -2.39 6.26 2.75
CA SER A 52 -1.43 6.35 1.63
C SER A 52 -0.07 6.89 2.08
N LEU A 53 -0.06 7.91 2.95
CA LEU A 53 1.16 8.41 3.57
C LEU A 53 1.80 7.34 4.47
N ASN A 54 1.02 6.63 5.27
CA ASN A 54 1.55 5.57 6.12
C ASN A 54 2.13 4.42 5.30
N PHE A 55 1.45 4.03 4.23
CA PHE A 55 1.91 3.04 3.26
C PHE A 55 3.25 3.44 2.61
N SER A 56 3.35 4.65 2.08
CA SER A 56 4.58 5.18 1.49
C SER A 56 5.75 5.10 2.47
N GLU A 57 5.54 5.53 3.70
CA GLU A 57 6.59 5.53 4.73
C GLU A 57 6.96 4.12 5.18
N MET A 58 5.99 3.21 5.33
CA MET A 58 6.26 1.81 5.65
C MET A 58 7.00 1.10 4.52
N ASN A 59 6.64 1.35 3.26
CA ASN A 59 7.34 0.79 2.10
C ASN A 59 8.79 1.28 2.05
N LYS A 60 9.05 2.59 2.27
CA LYS A 60 10.41 3.14 2.36
C LYS A 60 11.24 2.47 3.46
N LEU A 61 10.67 2.28 4.65
CA LEU A 61 11.34 1.59 5.75
C LEU A 61 11.65 0.14 5.39
N TRP A 62 10.69 -0.56 4.79
CA TRP A 62 10.84 -1.95 4.39
C TRP A 62 11.91 -2.15 3.31
N VAL A 63 11.95 -1.29 2.29
CA VAL A 63 13.02 -1.30 1.26
C VAL A 63 14.36 -0.90 1.86
N ARG A 64 14.39 0.03 2.83
CA ARG A 64 15.61 0.39 3.55
C ARG A 64 16.24 -0.81 4.28
N MET A 65 15.44 -1.79 4.73
CA MET A 65 15.96 -3.02 5.33
C MET A 65 16.92 -3.78 4.42
N GLN A 66 16.75 -3.69 3.09
CA GLN A 66 17.64 -4.35 2.13
C GLN A 66 19.11 -3.91 2.28
N HIS A 67 19.30 -2.65 2.68
CA HIS A 67 20.59 -1.97 2.74
C HIS A 67 21.19 -1.90 4.16
N LEU A 68 20.46 -2.38 5.18
CA LEU A 68 20.94 -2.34 6.56
C LEU A 68 21.85 -3.52 6.88
N GLY A 69 23.12 -3.25 7.17
CA GLY A 69 24.09 -4.26 7.62
C GLY A 69 24.98 -4.79 6.50
N HIS A 70 25.84 -5.76 6.83
CA HIS A 70 26.89 -6.22 5.93
C HIS A 70 26.37 -6.99 4.71
N THR A 71 27.02 -6.84 3.57
CA THR A 71 26.64 -7.45 2.28
C THR A 71 26.49 -8.97 2.34
N HIS A 72 27.31 -9.67 3.12
CA HIS A 72 27.28 -11.14 3.26
C HIS A 72 25.97 -11.66 3.89
N ASN A 73 25.20 -10.82 4.58
CA ASN A 73 23.94 -11.22 5.22
C ASN A 73 22.69 -10.96 4.34
N LYS A 74 22.86 -10.82 3.02
CA LYS A 74 21.78 -10.48 2.09
C LYS A 74 20.60 -11.44 2.17
N GLU A 75 20.84 -12.74 2.06
CA GLU A 75 19.77 -13.76 2.10
C GLU A 75 18.97 -13.73 3.42
N LYS A 76 19.66 -13.54 4.54
CA LYS A 76 19.00 -13.40 5.85
C LYS A 76 18.07 -12.18 5.87
N ARG A 77 18.51 -11.04 5.32
CA ARG A 77 17.68 -9.82 5.24
C ARG A 77 16.48 -10.00 4.33
N GLU A 78 16.66 -10.64 3.18
CA GLU A 78 15.55 -10.91 2.26
C GLU A 78 14.50 -11.82 2.91
N ARG A 79 14.92 -12.81 3.70
CA ARG A 79 14.01 -13.65 4.49
C ARG A 79 13.25 -12.85 5.55
N GLU A 80 13.95 -12.05 6.35
CA GLU A 80 13.32 -11.18 7.36
C GLU A 80 12.35 -10.17 6.71
N ARG A 81 12.72 -9.62 5.54
CA ARG A 81 11.84 -8.74 4.76
C ARG A 81 10.59 -9.47 4.29
N GLN A 82 10.70 -10.73 3.86
CA GLN A 82 9.57 -11.53 3.44
C GLN A 82 8.58 -11.80 4.59
N GLU A 83 9.09 -12.03 5.80
CA GLU A 83 8.25 -12.20 7.00
C GLU A 83 7.48 -10.92 7.36
N LEU A 84 8.09 -9.75 7.14
CA LEU A 84 7.51 -8.45 7.49
C LEU A 84 6.61 -7.83 6.41
N ARG A 85 6.53 -8.44 5.21
CA ARG A 85 5.76 -7.90 4.07
C ARG A 85 4.31 -7.58 4.43
N ILE A 86 3.69 -8.42 5.27
CA ILE A 86 2.30 -8.28 5.71
C ILE A 86 2.03 -6.96 6.45
N LEU A 87 3.02 -6.40 7.14
CA LEU A 87 2.88 -5.12 7.84
C LEU A 87 2.63 -3.99 6.84
N VAL A 88 3.30 -4.03 5.68
CA VAL A 88 3.12 -3.02 4.63
C VAL A 88 1.78 -3.26 3.91
N GLY A 89 1.48 -4.50 3.54
CA GLY A 89 0.24 -4.87 2.84
C GLY A 89 -1.03 -4.59 3.64
N THR A 90 -0.96 -4.56 4.98
CA THR A 90 -2.11 -4.20 5.84
C THR A 90 -2.65 -2.79 5.54
N ASN A 91 -1.83 -1.88 5.01
CA ASN A 91 -2.32 -0.57 4.54
C ASN A 91 -3.27 -0.71 3.34
N LEU A 92 -2.96 -1.58 2.39
CA LEU A 92 -3.83 -1.83 1.22
C LEU A 92 -5.12 -2.51 1.65
N VAL A 93 -5.04 -3.45 2.59
CA VAL A 93 -6.23 -4.06 3.20
C VAL A 93 -7.10 -3.00 3.85
N ARG A 94 -6.49 -2.06 4.60
CA ARG A 94 -7.27 -0.97 5.21
C ARG A 94 -7.94 -0.08 4.16
N LEU A 95 -7.27 0.24 3.06
CA LEU A 95 -7.88 1.00 1.96
C LEU A 95 -9.08 0.26 1.37
N SER A 96 -8.98 -1.04 1.12
CA SER A 96 -10.11 -1.83 0.57
C SER A 96 -11.33 -1.94 1.51
N GLN A 97 -11.13 -1.69 2.80
CA GLN A 97 -12.19 -1.76 3.82
C GLN A 97 -12.97 -0.46 3.98
N LEU A 98 -12.54 0.63 3.33
CA LEU A 98 -13.26 1.90 3.37
C LEU A 98 -14.43 1.86 2.39
N GLU A 99 -15.65 1.88 2.91
CA GLU A 99 -16.89 1.67 2.15
C GLU A 99 -17.16 2.82 1.17
N CYS A 100 -16.74 4.05 1.51
CA CYS A 100 -16.94 5.22 0.65
C CYS A 100 -15.88 5.34 -0.47
N ILE A 101 -15.02 4.35 -0.69
CA ILE A 101 -14.13 4.32 -1.86
C ILE A 101 -14.90 3.77 -3.05
N ASP A 102 -15.40 4.68 -3.88
CA ASP A 102 -15.99 4.35 -5.16
C ASP A 102 -14.93 4.13 -6.25
N MET A 103 -15.39 3.69 -7.42
CA MET A 103 -14.55 3.49 -8.60
C MET A 103 -13.76 4.76 -8.99
N ASN A 104 -14.36 5.95 -8.83
CA ASN A 104 -13.71 7.19 -9.22
C ASN A 104 -12.54 7.54 -8.29
N LYS A 105 -12.75 7.44 -6.98
CA LYS A 105 -11.70 7.62 -5.96
C LYS A 105 -10.60 6.58 -6.11
N TYR A 106 -10.97 5.32 -6.39
CA TYR A 106 -9.99 4.28 -6.65
C TYR A 106 -9.09 4.64 -7.84
N LYS A 107 -9.69 5.01 -8.98
CA LYS A 107 -8.98 5.39 -10.21
C LYS A 107 -8.12 6.63 -10.09
N LYS A 108 -8.58 7.64 -9.35
CA LYS A 108 -7.94 8.97 -9.33
C LYS A 108 -7.01 9.18 -8.14
N ASN A 109 -7.28 8.52 -7.01
CA ASN A 109 -6.60 8.80 -5.75
C ASN A 109 -5.84 7.57 -5.24
N VAL A 110 -6.50 6.41 -5.13
CA VAL A 110 -5.93 5.24 -4.46
C VAL A 110 -4.91 4.53 -5.36
N LEU A 111 -5.36 4.01 -6.51
CA LEU A 111 -4.51 3.18 -7.36
C LEU A 111 -3.28 3.94 -7.89
N PRO A 112 -3.39 5.18 -8.41
CA PRO A 112 -2.21 5.92 -8.87
C PRO A 112 -1.17 6.11 -7.76
N GLY A 113 -1.61 6.47 -6.55
CA GLY A 113 -0.71 6.67 -5.41
C GLY A 113 -0.01 5.36 -5.01
N VAL A 114 -0.74 4.24 -4.99
CA VAL A 114 -0.16 2.93 -4.68
C VAL A 114 0.84 2.50 -5.77
N LEU A 115 0.46 2.57 -7.05
CA LEU A 115 1.32 2.19 -8.17
C LEU A 115 2.58 3.06 -8.25
N GLU A 116 2.47 4.36 -7.97
CA GLU A 116 3.64 5.25 -7.91
C GLU A 116 4.65 4.77 -6.87
N GLN A 117 4.19 4.38 -5.67
CA GLN A 117 5.08 3.86 -4.63
C GLN A 117 5.69 2.51 -5.02
N VAL A 118 4.96 1.66 -5.73
CA VAL A 118 5.44 0.35 -6.21
C VAL A 118 6.53 0.54 -7.27
N VAL A 119 6.28 1.34 -8.30
CA VAL A 119 7.25 1.57 -9.38
C VAL A 119 8.49 2.31 -8.84
N SER A 120 8.28 3.34 -8.03
CA SER A 120 9.37 4.19 -7.53
C SER A 120 10.31 3.49 -6.54
N CYS A 121 9.87 2.42 -5.88
CA CYS A 121 10.71 1.76 -4.87
C CYS A 121 11.87 0.95 -5.46
N ARG A 122 11.80 0.57 -6.75
CA ARG A 122 12.85 -0.16 -7.50
C ARG A 122 13.41 -1.39 -6.77
N ASP A 123 12.57 -2.07 -6.00
CA ASP A 123 12.94 -3.26 -5.23
C ASP A 123 12.05 -4.44 -5.61
N ALA A 124 12.66 -5.54 -6.08
CA ALA A 124 11.93 -6.67 -6.66
C ALA A 124 11.01 -7.37 -5.65
N ILE A 125 11.46 -7.57 -4.41
CA ILE A 125 10.67 -8.22 -3.35
C ILE A 125 9.43 -7.37 -3.03
N ALA A 126 9.63 -6.05 -2.92
CA ALA A 126 8.54 -5.14 -2.64
C ALA A 126 7.54 -5.06 -3.80
N GLN A 127 8.04 -4.94 -5.03
CA GLN A 127 7.21 -4.85 -6.21
C GLN A 127 6.37 -6.11 -6.45
N GLU A 128 6.99 -7.28 -6.36
CA GLU A 128 6.29 -8.56 -6.53
C GLU A 128 5.16 -8.71 -5.52
N TYR A 129 5.47 -8.52 -4.23
CA TYR A 129 4.46 -8.64 -3.17
C TYR A 129 3.35 -7.60 -3.28
N LEU A 130 3.69 -6.32 -3.51
CA LEU A 130 2.70 -5.25 -3.49
C LEU A 130 1.74 -5.34 -4.68
N ILE A 131 2.22 -5.75 -5.86
CA ILE A 131 1.36 -5.96 -7.02
C ILE A 131 0.41 -7.13 -6.79
N GLU A 132 0.90 -8.26 -6.29
CA GLU A 132 0.03 -9.39 -5.91
C GLU A 132 -0.98 -8.98 -4.84
N CYS A 133 -0.56 -8.18 -3.87
CA CYS A 133 -1.44 -7.68 -2.82
C CYS A 133 -2.54 -6.76 -3.37
N ILE A 134 -2.28 -5.94 -4.39
CA ILE A 134 -3.32 -5.13 -5.05
C ILE A 134 -4.39 -6.05 -5.67
N ILE A 135 -3.97 -7.09 -6.40
CA ILE A 135 -4.87 -8.05 -7.05
C ILE A 135 -5.76 -8.72 -6.00
N GLN A 136 -5.17 -9.23 -4.91
CA GLN A 136 -5.89 -10.00 -3.89
C GLN A 136 -6.84 -9.18 -3.01
N VAL A 137 -6.58 -7.88 -2.85
CA VAL A 137 -7.24 -7.06 -1.83
C VAL A 137 -8.34 -6.17 -2.41
N PHE A 138 -8.20 -5.72 -3.65
CA PHE A 138 -9.24 -4.90 -4.29
C PHE A 138 -10.20 -5.76 -5.14
N PRO A 139 -11.48 -5.37 -5.28
CA PRO A 139 -12.47 -6.15 -6.03
C PRO A 139 -12.18 -6.20 -7.54
N ASP A 140 -12.66 -7.25 -8.22
CA ASP A 140 -12.44 -7.45 -9.67
C ASP A 140 -13.00 -6.33 -10.54
N ASP A 141 -14.13 -5.73 -10.15
CA ASP A 141 -14.69 -4.58 -10.86
C ASP A 141 -13.68 -3.42 -10.96
N PHE A 142 -12.87 -3.22 -9.91
CA PHE A 142 -11.83 -2.19 -9.88
C PHE A 142 -10.70 -2.57 -10.84
N HIS A 143 -10.30 -3.84 -10.86
CA HIS A 143 -9.27 -4.35 -11.77
C HIS A 143 -9.71 -4.22 -13.23
N LEU A 144 -10.93 -4.63 -13.58
CA LEU A 144 -11.47 -4.53 -14.94
C LEU A 144 -11.41 -3.10 -15.47
N GLN A 145 -11.71 -2.12 -14.63
CA GLN A 145 -11.70 -0.72 -15.03
C GLN A 145 -10.32 -0.04 -14.95
N THR A 146 -9.30 -0.72 -14.45
CA THR A 146 -7.93 -0.19 -14.26
C THR A 146 -6.83 -1.08 -14.84
N LEU A 147 -7.20 -2.10 -15.62
CA LEU A 147 -6.28 -3.00 -16.34
C LEU A 147 -5.18 -2.25 -17.09
N THR A 148 -5.52 -1.20 -17.84
CA THR A 148 -4.52 -0.46 -18.63
C THR A 148 -3.46 0.23 -17.77
N PRO A 149 -3.79 1.11 -16.79
CA PRO A 149 -2.78 1.69 -15.93
C PRO A 149 -2.03 0.64 -15.09
N PHE A 150 -2.71 -0.42 -14.63
CA PHE A 150 -2.07 -1.52 -13.90
C PHE A 150 -1.01 -2.24 -14.72
N LEU A 151 -1.35 -2.69 -15.94
CA LEU A 151 -0.40 -3.38 -16.83
C LEU A 151 0.76 -2.49 -17.29
N ARG A 152 0.53 -1.18 -17.45
CA ARG A 152 1.62 -0.22 -17.69
C ARG A 152 2.60 -0.18 -16.52
N ALA A 153 2.09 -0.13 -15.28
CA ALA A 153 2.95 -0.21 -14.11
C ALA A 153 3.70 -1.56 -14.03
N CYS A 154 3.07 -2.67 -14.41
CA CYS A 154 3.74 -3.97 -14.51
C CYS A 154 4.92 -3.98 -15.49
N ALA A 155 4.86 -3.20 -16.57
CA ALA A 155 5.94 -3.07 -17.53
C ALA A 155 7.14 -2.25 -17.01
N GLU A 156 6.93 -1.45 -15.96
CA GLU A 156 7.96 -0.61 -15.33
C GLU A 156 8.60 -1.28 -14.08
N LEU A 157 8.21 -2.52 -13.77
CA LEU A 157 8.77 -3.25 -12.64
C LEU A 157 10.23 -3.65 -12.89
N HIS A 158 10.94 -3.89 -11.80
CA HIS A 158 12.31 -4.35 -11.80
C HIS A 158 12.42 -5.70 -12.54
N ALA A 159 13.47 -5.89 -13.34
CA ALA A 159 13.63 -7.07 -14.21
C ALA A 159 13.62 -8.44 -13.49
N ASN A 160 13.91 -8.44 -12.19
CA ASN A 160 13.86 -9.64 -11.35
C ASN A 160 12.47 -9.97 -10.79
N VAL A 161 11.45 -9.15 -11.06
CA VAL A 161 10.07 -9.44 -10.66
C VAL A 161 9.47 -10.48 -11.58
N ASN A 162 8.80 -11.49 -11.03
CA ASN A 162 8.12 -12.50 -11.82
C ASN A 162 6.77 -12.00 -12.36
N VAL A 163 6.82 -11.15 -13.39
CA VAL A 163 5.64 -10.56 -14.04
C VAL A 163 4.68 -11.64 -14.58
N LYS A 164 5.19 -12.80 -14.98
CA LYS A 164 4.36 -13.92 -15.44
C LYS A 164 3.39 -14.37 -14.34
N ASN A 165 3.89 -14.58 -13.12
CA ASN A 165 3.03 -15.01 -12.00
C ASN A 165 2.01 -13.92 -11.64
N ILE A 166 2.39 -12.65 -11.70
CA ILE A 166 1.47 -11.52 -11.49
C ILE A 166 0.31 -11.56 -12.49
N ILE A 167 0.60 -11.76 -13.78
CA ILE A 167 -0.43 -11.81 -14.82
C ILE A 167 -1.34 -13.03 -14.64
N ILE A 168 -0.78 -14.19 -14.27
CA ILE A 168 -1.58 -15.39 -13.97
C ILE A 168 -2.53 -15.09 -12.80
N SER A 169 -2.01 -14.54 -11.69
CA SER A 169 -2.83 -14.17 -10.54
C SER A 169 -3.94 -13.18 -10.88
N LEU A 170 -3.73 -12.27 -11.83
CA LEU A 170 -4.76 -11.33 -12.28
C LEU A 170 -5.85 -12.01 -13.13
N ILE A 171 -5.49 -13.01 -13.92
CA ILE A 171 -6.43 -13.75 -14.78
C ILE A 171 -7.25 -14.76 -13.95
N ASP A 172 -6.64 -15.34 -12.92
CA ASP A 172 -7.25 -16.32 -12.03
C ASP A 172 -8.06 -15.69 -10.88
N SER A 173 -7.98 -14.36 -10.73
CA SER A 173 -8.72 -13.55 -9.73
C SER A 173 -10.23 -13.60 -9.98
#